data_AF-A0A2N3WWD7-F1
#
_entry.id   AF-A0A2N3WWD7-F1
#
_cell.length_a   1.000
_cell.length_b   1.000
_cell.length_c   1.000
_cell.angle_alpha   90.00
_cell.angle_beta   90.00
_cell.angle_gamma   90.00
#
_symmetry.space_group_name_H-M   'P 1'
#
loop_
_entity.id
_entity.type
_entity.pdbx_description
1 polymer ?
#
loop_
_entity_poly.entity_id
_entity_poly.type
_entity_poly.pdbx_seq_one_letter_code
_entity_poly.pdbx_strand_id
1 'polypeptide(L)'
;MAGSVEIDPQKLRKASELTEELSTKVTAAADKLRGALAGVEADLTFLPWGNDKRGKKFADSPTGYMAARNNLLEGAAGAAQTLSDMAKGQREAANSLTGTDLASSEHLGPGKA
;
A
#
# COMPACT_ATOMS: atom_id res chain seq x y z
N MET A 1 -19.12 -17.85 25.05
CA MET A 1 -17.83 -17.34 25.57
C MET A 1 -16.92 -17.17 24.37
N ALA A 2 -16.67 -15.94 23.94
CA ALA A 2 -15.78 -15.67 22.82
C ALA A 2 -14.39 -16.17 23.21
N GLY A 3 -13.83 -17.10 22.45
CA GLY A 3 -12.48 -17.60 22.69
C GLY A 3 -11.52 -16.42 22.74
N SER A 4 -10.67 -16.35 23.77
CA SER A 4 -9.67 -15.29 23.88
C SER A 4 -8.86 -15.29 22.59
N VAL A 5 -8.94 -14.20 21.83
CA VAL A 5 -8.03 -13.99 20.72
C VAL A 5 -6.67 -13.74 21.37
N GLU A 6 -5.83 -14.77 21.43
CA GLU A 6 -4.44 -14.66 21.86
C GLU A 6 -3.68 -13.96 20.72
N ILE A 7 -3.75 -12.62 20.73
CA ILE A 7 -3.05 -11.80 19.75
C ILE A 7 -1.60 -11.67 20.22
N ASP A 8 -0.70 -12.38 19.55
CA ASP A 8 0.74 -12.28 19.77
C ASP A 8 1.27 -10.95 19.20
N PRO A 9 1.73 -10.01 20.06
CA PRO A 9 2.20 -8.70 19.61
C PRO A 9 3.44 -8.77 18.71
N GLN A 10 4.27 -9.81 18.86
CA GLN A 10 5.46 -10.00 18.02
C GLN A 10 5.07 -10.44 16.62
N LYS A 11 4.07 -11.32 16.49
CA LYS A 11 3.53 -11.71 15.17
C LYS A 11 2.86 -10.53 14.48
N LEU A 12 2.15 -9.67 15.21
CA LEU A 12 1.60 -8.42 14.65
C LEU A 12 2.69 -7.45 14.19
N ARG A 13 3.76 -7.26 14.97
CA ARG A 13 4.92 -6.48 14.52
C ARG A 13 5.51 -7.07 13.25
N LYS A 14 5.68 -8.39 13.17
CA LYS A 14 6.22 -9.02 11.98
C LYS A 14 5.31 -8.85 10.75
N ALA A 15 4.00 -8.98 10.94
CA ALA A 15 3.02 -8.72 9.90
C ALA A 15 3.11 -7.27 9.39
N SER A 16 3.33 -6.30 10.29
CA SER A 16 3.48 -4.89 9.91
C SER A 16 4.69 -4.64 9.03
N GLU A 17 5.83 -5.26 9.34
CA GLU A 17 7.04 -5.15 8.53
C GLU A 17 6.81 -5.71 7.12
N LEU A 18 6.20 -6.89 7.01
CA LEU A 18 5.91 -7.52 5.74
C LEU A 18 4.92 -6.71 4.90
N THR A 19 3.89 -6.17 5.54
CA THR A 19 2.87 -5.35 4.86
C THR A 19 3.48 -4.03 4.36
N GLU A 20 4.38 -3.43 5.12
CA GLU A 20 5.11 -2.23 4.70
C GLU A 20 6.12 -2.51 3.59
N GLU A 21 6.83 -3.64 3.65
CA GLU A 21 7.70 -4.07 2.56
C GLU A 21 6.91 -4.27 1.27
N LEU A 22 5.72 -4.86 1.37
CA LEU A 22 4.82 -5.02 0.23
C LEU A 22 4.33 -3.68 -0.31
N SER A 23 3.91 -2.75 0.55
CA SER A 23 3.55 -1.38 0.17
C SER A 23 4.68 -0.71 -0.62
N THR A 24 5.91 -0.77 -0.08
CA THR A 24 7.10 -0.19 -0.70
C THR A 24 7.37 -0.78 -2.08
N LYS A 25 7.27 -2.10 -2.23
CA LYS A 25 7.46 -2.81 -3.51
C LYS A 25 6.40 -2.42 -4.54
N VAL A 26 5.14 -2.29 -4.13
CA VAL A 26 4.05 -1.84 -5.03
C VAL A 26 4.31 -0.40 -5.49
N THR A 27 4.66 0.50 -4.58
CA THR A 27 5.04 1.90 -4.92
C THR A 27 6.19 1.93 -5.93
N ALA A 28 7.27 1.19 -5.65
CA ALA A 28 8.43 1.15 -6.55
C ALA A 28 8.08 0.60 -7.95
N ALA A 29 7.19 -0.40 -8.03
CA ALA A 29 6.71 -0.93 -9.31
C ALA A 29 5.86 0.11 -10.07
N ALA A 30 4.96 0.81 -9.38
CA ALA A 30 4.14 1.86 -9.95
C ALA A 30 5.01 3.04 -10.46
N ASP A 31 6.01 3.45 -9.70
CA ASP A 31 6.94 4.51 -10.09
C ASP A 31 7.82 4.11 -11.27
N LYS A 32 8.31 2.86 -11.29
CA LYS A 32 9.05 2.33 -12.44
C LYS A 32 8.17 2.33 -13.69
N LEU A 33 6.91 1.90 -13.58
CA LEU A 33 5.97 1.95 -14.69
C LEU A 33 5.74 3.40 -15.14
N ARG A 34 5.46 4.32 -14.23
CA ARG A 34 5.28 5.75 -14.53
C ARG A 34 6.49 6.33 -15.27
N GLY A 35 7.71 6.02 -14.82
CA GLY A 35 8.95 6.46 -15.46
C GLY A 35 9.12 5.89 -16.87
N ALA A 36 8.85 4.60 -17.06
CA ALA A 36 8.92 3.96 -18.38
C ALA A 36 7.90 4.59 -19.36
N LEU A 37 6.67 4.81 -18.91
CA LEU A 37 5.62 5.43 -19.72
C LEU A 37 5.95 6.88 -20.07
N ALA A 38 6.48 7.66 -19.11
CA ALA A 38 6.92 9.02 -19.37
C ALA A 38 8.01 9.08 -20.45
N GLY A 39 8.91 8.09 -20.50
CA GLY A 39 9.92 7.98 -21.57
C GLY A 39 9.30 7.70 -22.94
N VAL A 40 8.27 6.85 -23.00
CA VAL A 40 7.53 6.52 -24.23
C VAL A 40 6.65 7.69 -24.70
N GLU A 41 6.11 8.46 -23.76
CA GLU A 41 5.16 9.54 -23.98
C GLU A 41 5.82 10.93 -24.10
N ALA A 42 7.15 11.01 -23.95
CA ALA A 42 7.88 12.28 -23.89
C ALA A 42 7.74 13.12 -25.16
N ASP A 43 7.63 12.48 -26.32
CA ASP A 43 7.50 13.16 -27.61
C ASP A 43 6.09 12.97 -28.19
N LEU A 44 5.28 14.02 -28.09
CA LEU A 44 3.92 14.05 -28.63
C LEU A 44 3.90 14.04 -30.18
N THR A 45 5.04 14.26 -30.84
CA THR A 45 5.17 14.13 -32.30
C THR A 45 5.45 12.70 -32.74
N PHE A 46 5.98 11.86 -31.84
CA PHE A 46 6.33 10.45 -32.08
C PHE A 46 5.64 9.50 -31.11
N LEU A 47 4.33 9.66 -30.95
CA LEU A 47 3.54 8.73 -30.16
C LEU A 47 3.52 7.33 -30.82
N PRO A 48 3.66 6.23 -30.05
CA PRO A 48 3.67 4.87 -30.59
C PRO A 48 2.41 4.48 -31.36
N TRP A 49 1.28 5.10 -30.99
CA TRP A 49 -0.01 4.92 -31.65
C TRP A 49 -0.27 5.93 -32.77
N GLY A 50 0.70 6.80 -33.07
CA GLY A 50 0.60 7.84 -34.08
C GLY A 50 -0.30 9.02 -33.71
N ASN A 51 -0.26 10.06 -34.54
CA ASN A 51 -1.07 11.28 -34.37
C ASN A 51 -2.26 11.36 -35.36
N ASP A 52 -2.60 10.24 -36.00
CA ASP A 52 -3.73 10.16 -36.92
C ASP A 52 -5.06 9.99 -36.15
N LYS A 53 -6.17 10.04 -36.88
CA LYS A 53 -7.51 9.93 -36.28
C LYS A 53 -7.70 8.62 -35.50
N ARG A 54 -7.02 7.53 -35.89
CA ARG A 54 -7.09 6.24 -35.20
C ARG A 54 -6.27 6.26 -33.90
N GLY A 55 -5.05 6.78 -33.95
CA GLY A 55 -4.19 6.97 -32.78
C GLY A 55 -4.84 7.83 -31.71
N LYS A 56 -5.44 8.96 -32.10
CA LYS A 56 -6.20 9.81 -31.16
C LYS A 56 -7.39 9.09 -30.55
N LYS A 57 -8.16 8.32 -31.33
CA LYS A 57 -9.28 7.53 -30.80
C LYS A 57 -8.82 6.46 -29.81
N PHE A 58 -7.67 5.85 -30.08
CA PHE A 58 -7.06 4.86 -29.19
C PHE A 58 -6.62 5.50 -27.86
N ALA A 59 -5.93 6.65 -27.91
CA ALA A 59 -5.37 7.29 -26.73
C ALA A 59 -6.39 8.06 -25.90
N ASP A 60 -7.19 8.93 -26.54
CA ASP A 60 -7.95 10.00 -25.90
C ASP A 60 -9.43 9.63 -25.64
N SER A 61 -9.88 8.45 -26.05
CA SER A 61 -11.25 8.04 -25.75
C SER A 61 -11.46 7.87 -24.23
N PRO A 62 -12.71 7.98 -23.72
CA PRO A 62 -12.99 7.81 -22.29
C PRO A 62 -12.52 6.47 -21.71
N THR A 63 -12.43 5.43 -22.55
CA THR A 63 -11.89 4.10 -22.22
C THR A 63 -10.57 3.84 -22.94
N GLY A 64 -9.92 4.89 -23.42
CA GLY A 64 -8.69 4.84 -24.19
C GLY A 64 -7.48 4.57 -23.33
N TYR A 65 -6.33 4.46 -24.00
CA TYR A 65 -5.06 4.17 -23.34
C TYR A 65 -4.75 5.15 -22.20
N MET A 66 -4.97 6.46 -22.38
CA MET A 66 -4.67 7.45 -21.34
C MET A 66 -5.51 7.24 -20.08
N ALA A 67 -6.81 6.98 -20.25
CA ALA A 67 -7.70 6.69 -19.13
C ALA A 67 -7.31 5.39 -18.41
N ALA A 68 -7.06 4.31 -19.17
CA ALA A 68 -6.66 3.01 -18.62
C ALA A 68 -5.31 3.11 -17.86
N ARG A 69 -4.35 3.82 -18.44
CA ARG A 69 -3.04 4.12 -17.85
C ARG A 69 -3.19 4.84 -16.50
N ASN A 70 -3.96 5.92 -16.48
CA ASN A 70 -4.14 6.73 -15.26
C ASN A 70 -4.82 5.90 -14.17
N ASN A 71 -5.90 5.18 -14.51
CA ASN A 71 -6.59 4.29 -13.58
C ASN A 71 -5.66 3.22 -12.98
N LEU A 72 -4.78 2.64 -13.80
CA LEU A 72 -3.82 1.65 -13.33
C LEU A 72 -2.80 2.25 -12.36
N LEU A 73 -2.22 3.40 -12.70
CA LEU A 73 -1.22 4.07 -11.86
C LEU A 73 -1.82 4.59 -10.55
N GLU A 74 -3.00 5.17 -10.60
CA GLU A 74 -3.74 5.63 -9.42
C GLU A 74 -4.20 4.46 -8.55
N GLY A 75 -4.70 3.39 -9.15
CA GLY A 75 -5.08 2.17 -8.45
C GLY A 75 -3.89 1.51 -7.74
N ALA A 76 -2.73 1.45 -8.39
CA ALA A 76 -1.51 0.93 -7.78
C ALA A 76 -1.04 1.81 -6.60
N ALA A 77 -1.10 3.13 -6.73
CA ALA A 77 -0.79 4.05 -5.64
C ALA A 77 -1.77 3.90 -4.46
N GLY A 78 -3.08 3.79 -4.74
CA GLY A 78 -4.10 3.57 -3.71
C GLY A 78 -3.94 2.23 -2.99
N ALA A 79 -3.58 1.16 -3.71
CA ALA A 79 -3.28 -0.14 -3.12
C ALA A 79 -2.04 -0.06 -2.21
N ALA A 80 -0.97 0.60 -2.65
CA ALA A 80 0.24 0.81 -1.84
C ALA A 80 -0.06 1.61 -0.57
N GLN A 81 -0.87 2.67 -0.68
CA GLN A 81 -1.30 3.47 0.46
C GLN A 81 -2.11 2.64 1.47
N THR A 82 -3.07 1.85 0.97
CA THR A 82 -3.87 0.94 1.82
C THR A 82 -2.98 -0.04 2.58
N LEU A 83 -1.98 -0.62 1.91
CA LEU A 83 -0.99 -1.50 2.55
C LEU A 83 -0.16 -0.75 3.61
N SER A 84 0.26 0.48 3.34
CA SER A 84 0.99 1.31 4.31
C SER A 84 0.14 1.56 5.56
N ASP A 85 -1.13 1.90 5.39
CA ASP A 85 -2.02 2.20 6.52
C ASP A 85 -2.37 0.93 7.31
N MET A 86 -2.52 -0.23 6.65
CA MET A 86 -2.62 -1.51 7.34
C MET A 86 -1.37 -1.84 8.16
N ALA A 87 -0.17 -1.60 7.62
CA ALA A 87 1.08 -1.79 8.35
C ALA A 87 1.17 -0.91 9.60
N LYS A 88 0.76 0.37 9.50
CA LYS A 88 0.68 1.28 10.65
C LYS A 88 -0.30 0.76 11.70
N GLY A 89 -1.52 0.39 11.29
CA GLY A 89 -2.53 -0.16 12.21
C GLY A 89 -2.05 -1.42 12.94
N GLN A 90 -1.32 -2.30 12.24
CA GLN A 90 -0.71 -3.49 12.86
C GLN A 90 0.36 -3.13 13.90
N ARG A 91 1.20 -2.11 13.65
CA ARG A 91 2.17 -1.62 14.65
C ARG A 91 1.50 -0.99 15.85
N GLU A 92 0.50 -0.14 15.62
CA GLU A 92 -0.25 0.53 16.67
C GLU A 92 -0.95 -0.50 17.57
N ALA A 93 -1.59 -1.51 16.97
CA ALA A 93 -2.19 -2.63 17.70
C ALA A 93 -1.15 -3.36 18.57
N ALA A 94 -0.01 -3.75 17.99
CA ALA A 94 1.04 -4.44 18.74
C ALA A 94 1.58 -3.61 19.92
N ASN A 95 1.72 -2.29 19.72
CA ASN A 95 2.16 -1.38 20.78
C ASN A 95 1.10 -1.24 21.87
N SER A 96 -0.18 -1.12 21.50
CA SER A 96 -1.28 -1.07 22.47
C SER A 96 -1.33 -2.35 23.32
N LEU A 97 -1.24 -3.52 22.68
CA LEU A 97 -1.25 -4.82 23.39
C LEU A 97 -0.08 -4.93 24.36
N THR A 98 1.14 -4.59 23.91
CA THR A 98 2.33 -4.61 24.79
C THR A 98 2.17 -3.64 25.97
N GLY A 99 1.61 -2.45 25.74
CA GLY A 99 1.39 -1.45 26.80
C GLY A 99 0.31 -1.85 27.80
N THR A 100 -0.77 -2.47 27.33
CA THR A 100 -1.83 -3.02 28.19
C THR A 100 -1.32 -4.15 29.06
N ASP A 101 -0.48 -5.04 28.53
CA ASP A 101 0.13 -6.13 29.29
C ASP A 101 1.09 -5.59 30.37
N LEU A 102 1.91 -4.58 30.04
CA LEU A 102 2.82 -3.94 31.00
C LEU A 102 2.05 -3.28 32.15
N ALA A 103 1.03 -2.47 31.84
CA ALA A 103 0.22 -1.79 32.86
C ALA A 103 -0.54 -2.80 33.75
N SER A 104 -1.01 -3.91 33.17
CA SER A 104 -1.67 -4.98 33.94
C SER A 104 -0.69 -5.71 34.86
N SER A 105 0.55 -5.92 34.41
CA SER A 105 1.61 -6.54 35.23
C SER A 105 2.06 -5.67 36.39
N GLU A 106 2.10 -4.34 36.22
CA GLU A 106 2.43 -3.40 37.30
C GLU A 106 1.32 -3.32 38.36
N HIS A 107 0.05 -3.44 37.97
CA HIS A 107 -1.07 -3.45 38.90
C HIS A 107 -1.19 -4.76 39.71
N LEU A 108 -0.57 -5.85 39.23
CA LEU A 108 -0.59 -7.18 39.86
C LEU A 108 0.74 -7.57 40.53
N GLY A 109 1.75 -6.68 40.54
CA GLY A 109 3.03 -6.87 41.24
C GLY A 109 2.91 -6.75 42.78
N PRO A 110 3.82 -7.41 43.54
CA PRO A 110 3.48 -8.30 44.65
C PRO A 110 2.71 -7.61 45.78
N GLY A 111 1.47 -8.06 45.99
CA GLY A 111 0.80 -7.92 47.27
C GLY A 111 1.66 -8.58 48.35
N LYS A 112 2.12 -7.76 49.30
CA LYS A 112 2.77 -8.24 50.53
C LYS A 112 1.83 -9.20 51.24
N ALA A 113 2.30 -10.42 51.49
CA ALA A 113 1.81 -11.33 52.53
C ALA A 113 3.02 -11.84 53.31
#